data_AF-A0A836ZVL3-F1
#
_entry.id   AF-A0A836ZVL3-F1
#
_cell.length_a   1.000
_cell.length_b   1.000
_cell.length_c   1.000
_cell.angle_alpha   90.00
_cell.angle_beta   90.00
_cell.angle_gamma   90.00
#
_symmetry.space_group_name_H-M   'P 1'
#
loop_
_entity.id
_entity.type
_entity.pdbx_description
1 polymer ?
#
loop_
_entity_poly.entity_id
_entity_poly.type
_entity_poly.pdbx_seq_one_letter_code
_entity_poly.pdbx_strand_id
1 'polypeptide(L)'
;MALYNITDRLARARELIATGNEHSLLYAALELRFCFESVAYQNLAAYGEKIPAEFTREWRPDQIIRMLAQFDPHSDQTASFSISVSPLPDDLNFETSDLKKLFGDQDFLPIGEAKRIPWSKFRIYYNALGSYLHLQKDKRTKPPRVEKLQLWISELEEVATSTLIAAAKDIATSKCSCGQVLILGPAEQAGDKAIFCPSTKCNASYIAIKNDPEHRIEKIPAVGLRCKCTAMVPFAPDKLLKPTVCPNCKASVRAHIGADVM
;
A
#
# COMPACT_ATOMS: atom_id res chain seq x y z
N MET A 1 -13.54 22.18 -4.30
CA MET A 1 -12.47 21.43 -5.01
C MET A 1 -12.77 19.96 -4.91
N ALA A 2 -12.63 19.20 -5.99
CA ALA A 2 -12.81 17.74 -5.96
C ALA A 2 -11.60 17.11 -5.25
N LEU A 3 -11.82 16.15 -4.33
CA LEU A 3 -10.74 15.59 -3.50
C LEU A 3 -9.56 15.04 -4.31
N TYR A 4 -9.85 14.36 -5.41
CA TYR A 4 -8.84 13.72 -6.25
C TYR A 4 -8.46 14.51 -7.50
N ASN A 5 -9.18 15.59 -7.84
CA ASN A 5 -8.96 16.38 -9.06
C ASN A 5 -8.86 15.53 -10.36
N ILE A 6 -9.69 14.50 -10.51
CA ILE A 6 -9.68 13.57 -11.66
C ILE A 6 -10.82 13.78 -12.66
N THR A 7 -11.84 14.59 -12.32
CA THR A 7 -13.08 14.73 -13.11
C THR A 7 -12.82 15.18 -14.55
N ASP A 8 -12.01 16.22 -14.75
CA ASP A 8 -11.72 16.74 -16.10
C ASP A 8 -10.95 15.74 -16.95
N ARG A 9 -10.07 14.95 -16.32
CA ARG A 9 -9.31 13.89 -16.99
C ARG A 9 -10.21 12.73 -17.42
N LEU A 10 -11.16 12.36 -16.56
CA LEU A 10 -12.18 11.35 -16.89
C LEU A 10 -13.07 11.80 -18.05
N ALA A 11 -13.45 13.09 -18.09
CA ALA A 11 -14.18 13.67 -19.21
C ALA A 11 -13.38 13.58 -20.52
N ARG A 12 -12.12 14.02 -20.52
CA ARG A 12 -11.24 13.90 -21.70
C ARG A 12 -11.02 12.45 -22.14
N ALA A 13 -10.84 11.52 -21.20
CA ALA A 13 -10.69 10.11 -21.52
C ALA A 13 -11.92 9.56 -22.27
N ARG A 14 -13.13 9.98 -21.90
CA ARG A 14 -14.37 9.61 -22.63
C ARG A 14 -14.42 10.16 -24.04
N GLU A 15 -14.09 11.43 -24.23
CA GLU A 15 -14.06 12.07 -25.54
C GLU A 15 -13.06 11.36 -26.48
N LEU A 16 -11.90 11.01 -25.95
CA LEU A 16 -10.87 10.26 -26.67
C LEU A 16 -11.35 8.85 -27.03
N ILE A 17 -12.03 8.15 -26.13
CA ILE A 17 -12.63 6.84 -26.42
C ILE A 17 -13.69 6.95 -27.51
N ALA A 18 -14.55 7.97 -27.45
CA ALA A 18 -15.61 8.20 -28.44
C ALA A 18 -15.05 8.50 -29.85
N THR A 19 -13.86 9.09 -29.93
CA THR A 19 -13.18 9.31 -31.22
C THR A 19 -12.79 7.98 -31.90
N GLY A 20 -12.50 6.93 -31.11
CA GLY A 20 -12.38 5.55 -31.59
C GLY A 20 -11.11 5.17 -32.38
N ASN A 21 -10.24 6.12 -32.74
CA ASN A 21 -8.98 5.80 -33.42
C ASN A 21 -7.89 5.33 -32.44
N GLU A 22 -6.90 4.59 -32.95
CA GLU A 22 -5.85 3.96 -32.11
C GLU A 22 -5.06 4.96 -31.25
N HIS A 23 -4.74 6.14 -31.79
CA HIS A 23 -4.00 7.17 -31.05
C HIS A 23 -4.83 7.77 -29.93
N SER A 24 -6.12 8.05 -30.18
CA SER A 24 -7.03 8.54 -29.15
C SER A 24 -7.19 7.53 -28.02
N LEU A 25 -7.24 6.23 -28.32
CA LEU A 25 -7.28 5.18 -27.29
C LEU A 25 -6.00 5.14 -26.44
N LEU A 26 -4.83 5.36 -27.03
CA LEU A 26 -3.56 5.50 -26.28
C LEU A 26 -3.57 6.73 -25.37
N TYR A 27 -4.07 7.88 -25.86
CA TYR A 27 -4.19 9.08 -25.04
C TYR A 27 -5.25 8.95 -23.93
N ALA A 28 -6.32 8.21 -24.17
CA ALA A 28 -7.28 7.88 -23.12
C ALA A 28 -6.60 7.08 -22.00
N ALA A 29 -5.76 6.09 -22.34
CA ALA A 29 -4.98 5.36 -21.35
C ALA A 29 -4.02 6.28 -20.56
N LEU A 30 -3.41 7.27 -21.21
CA LEU A 30 -2.58 8.26 -20.53
C LEU A 30 -3.38 9.09 -19.52
N GLU A 31 -4.55 9.59 -19.89
CA GLU A 31 -5.42 10.36 -18.98
C GLU A 31 -5.85 9.54 -17.77
N LEU A 32 -6.25 8.28 -17.98
CA LEU A 32 -6.60 7.38 -16.87
C LEU A 32 -5.40 7.10 -15.97
N ARG A 33 -4.19 6.97 -16.52
CA ARG A 33 -2.98 6.78 -15.73
C ARG A 33 -2.74 7.96 -14.79
N PHE A 34 -2.92 9.19 -15.27
CA PHE A 34 -2.85 10.37 -14.42
C PHE A 34 -3.94 10.40 -13.34
N CYS A 35 -5.13 9.86 -13.61
CA CYS A 35 -6.15 9.72 -12.56
C CYS A 35 -5.69 8.79 -11.43
N PHE A 36 -5.15 7.61 -11.77
CA PHE A 36 -4.60 6.68 -10.77
C PHE A 36 -3.45 7.30 -9.96
N GLU A 37 -2.56 8.04 -10.62
CA GLU A 37 -1.48 8.80 -9.96
C GLU A 37 -2.04 9.81 -8.97
N SER A 38 -3.02 10.62 -9.40
CA SER A 38 -3.66 11.61 -8.52
C SER A 38 -4.30 10.95 -7.30
N VAL A 39 -5.02 9.85 -7.49
CA VAL A 39 -5.61 9.07 -6.38
C VAL A 39 -4.54 8.62 -5.39
N ALA A 40 -3.43 8.06 -5.87
CA ALA A 40 -2.33 7.63 -4.99
C ALA A 40 -1.70 8.79 -4.23
N TYR A 41 -1.45 9.92 -4.90
CA TYR A 41 -0.79 11.08 -4.29
C TYR A 41 -1.67 11.80 -3.27
N GLN A 42 -2.98 11.94 -3.54
CA GLN A 42 -3.91 12.56 -2.58
C GLN A 42 -4.10 11.67 -1.35
N ASN A 43 -4.12 10.34 -1.54
CA ASN A 43 -4.14 9.41 -0.41
C ASN A 43 -2.89 9.52 0.43
N LEU A 44 -1.71 9.56 -0.19
CA LEU A 44 -0.46 9.75 0.51
C LEU A 44 -0.41 11.08 1.28
N ALA A 45 -0.90 12.16 0.67
CA ALA A 45 -0.94 13.49 1.29
C ALA A 45 -1.76 13.51 2.59
N ALA A 46 -2.82 12.70 2.69
CA ALA A 46 -3.63 12.59 3.91
C ALA A 46 -2.83 12.07 5.12
N TYR A 47 -1.76 11.30 4.90
CA TYR A 47 -0.88 10.81 5.97
C TYR A 47 0.10 11.88 6.48
N GLY A 48 0.36 12.92 5.69
CA GLY A 48 1.19 14.07 6.07
C GLY A 48 2.63 13.71 6.44
N GLU A 49 3.20 14.43 7.41
CA GLU A 49 4.62 14.32 7.81
C GLU A 49 4.99 12.98 8.50
N LYS A 50 4.00 12.14 8.84
CA LYS A 50 4.28 10.83 9.47
C LYS A 50 5.01 9.86 8.54
N ILE A 51 4.94 10.08 7.22
CA ILE A 51 5.69 9.30 6.24
C ILE A 51 6.87 10.16 5.77
N PRO A 52 8.12 9.80 6.11
CA PRO A 52 9.26 10.64 5.77
C PRO A 52 9.40 10.83 4.26
N ALA A 53 9.64 12.08 3.82
CA ALA A 53 9.66 12.44 2.40
C ALA A 53 10.73 11.70 1.57
N GLU A 54 11.79 11.22 2.22
CA GLU A 54 12.84 10.39 1.61
C GLU A 54 12.28 9.09 1.02
N PHE A 55 11.20 8.57 1.62
CA PHE A 55 10.54 7.38 1.11
C PHE A 55 9.63 7.68 -0.08
N THR A 56 8.94 8.82 -0.07
CA THR A 56 7.85 9.09 -1.01
C THR A 56 8.30 9.58 -2.37
N ARG A 57 9.52 10.14 -2.48
CA ARG A 57 10.03 10.73 -3.73
C ARG A 57 10.19 9.75 -4.89
N GLU A 58 10.52 8.50 -4.60
CA GLU A 58 10.80 7.49 -5.64
C GLU A 58 9.66 6.48 -5.82
N TRP A 59 8.60 6.57 -5.01
CA TRP A 59 7.54 5.57 -5.03
C TRP A 59 6.61 5.75 -6.21
N ARG A 60 6.43 4.64 -6.94
CA ARG A 60 5.39 4.53 -7.95
C ARG A 60 4.01 4.44 -7.28
N PRO A 61 2.93 4.88 -7.95
CA PRO A 61 1.56 4.82 -7.42
C PRO A 61 1.15 3.48 -6.82
N ASP A 62 1.51 2.36 -7.46
CA ASP A 62 1.19 1.02 -6.96
C ASP A 62 1.92 0.67 -5.65
N GLN A 63 3.12 1.22 -5.46
CA GLN A 63 3.89 1.08 -4.24
C GLN A 63 3.31 1.93 -3.11
N ILE A 64 2.84 3.14 -3.43
CA ILE A 64 2.13 4.02 -2.49
C ILE A 64 0.92 3.29 -1.91
N ILE A 65 -0.03 2.88 -2.76
CA ILE A 65 -1.27 2.24 -2.29
C ILE A 65 -0.98 0.95 -1.51
N ARG A 66 -0.03 0.13 -1.97
CA ARG A 66 0.35 -1.12 -1.28
C ARG A 66 0.74 -0.87 0.18
N MET A 67 1.55 0.14 0.38
CA MET A 67 2.19 0.43 1.64
C MET A 67 1.24 1.17 2.58
N LEU A 68 0.39 2.05 2.05
CA LEU A 68 -0.75 2.57 2.81
C LEU A 68 -1.60 1.41 3.35
N ALA A 69 -1.89 0.40 2.52
CA ALA A 69 -2.61 -0.81 2.95
C ALA A 69 -1.83 -1.69 3.95
N GLN A 70 -0.50 -1.54 4.04
CA GLN A 70 0.29 -2.21 5.08
C GLN A 70 0.22 -1.48 6.42
N PHE A 71 0.08 -0.15 6.40
CA PHE A 71 0.04 0.69 7.59
C PHE A 71 -1.36 0.82 8.16
N ASP A 72 -2.32 1.04 7.28
CA ASP A 72 -3.74 1.14 7.59
C ASP A 72 -4.43 0.02 6.79
N PRO A 73 -4.74 -1.13 7.44
CA PRO A 73 -5.41 -2.26 6.80
C PRO A 73 -6.74 -1.93 6.12
N HIS A 74 -7.34 -0.79 6.46
CA HIS A 74 -8.61 -0.31 5.90
C HIS A 74 -8.41 0.77 4.82
N SER A 75 -7.18 1.22 4.55
CA SER A 75 -6.91 2.33 3.64
C SER A 75 -7.28 2.06 2.17
N ASP A 76 -7.35 0.79 1.76
CA ASP A 76 -7.76 0.39 0.41
C ASP A 76 -9.20 -0.15 0.35
N GLN A 77 -9.97 0.01 1.43
CA GLN A 77 -11.36 -0.42 1.54
C GLN A 77 -12.32 0.77 1.52
N THR A 78 -13.44 0.62 0.82
CA THR A 78 -14.50 1.62 0.85
C THR A 78 -15.12 1.66 2.24
N ALA A 79 -15.24 2.86 2.81
CA ALA A 79 -15.76 3.06 4.16
C ALA A 79 -16.70 4.27 4.22
N SER A 80 -17.72 4.18 5.08
CA SER A 80 -18.61 5.27 5.44
C SER A 80 -18.33 5.69 6.88
N PHE A 81 -18.33 6.99 7.13
CA PHE A 81 -17.99 7.61 8.40
C PHE A 81 -19.18 8.37 8.94
N SER A 82 -19.44 8.18 10.23
CA SER A 82 -20.49 8.85 10.96
C SER A 82 -20.03 9.23 12.36
N ILE A 83 -20.68 10.22 12.97
CA ILE A 83 -20.42 10.67 14.33
C ILE A 83 -21.69 10.56 15.15
N SER A 84 -21.57 10.07 16.37
CA SER A 84 -22.68 10.10 17.31
C SER A 84 -22.99 11.54 17.69
N VAL A 85 -24.27 11.89 17.71
CA VAL A 85 -24.76 13.19 18.18
C VAL A 85 -25.31 13.13 19.61
N SER A 86 -25.27 11.96 20.23
CA SER A 86 -25.69 11.76 21.61
C SER A 86 -24.51 11.98 22.57
N PRO A 87 -24.73 12.66 23.71
CA PRO A 87 -23.70 12.82 24.72
C PRO A 87 -23.24 11.43 25.23
N LEU A 88 -21.93 11.25 25.32
CA LEU A 88 -21.34 10.05 25.92
C LEU A 88 -21.55 10.08 27.44
N PRO A 89 -21.69 8.91 28.10
CA PRO A 89 -21.65 8.85 29.55
C PRO A 89 -20.33 9.41 30.10
N ASP A 90 -20.40 10.18 31.18
CA ASP A 90 -19.22 10.80 31.81
C ASP A 90 -18.22 9.77 32.38
N ASP A 91 -18.70 8.56 32.68
CA ASP A 91 -17.93 7.43 33.23
C ASP A 91 -17.45 6.45 32.15
N LEU A 92 -17.57 6.81 30.86
CA LEU A 92 -17.18 5.93 29.77
C LEU A 92 -15.68 5.62 29.78
N ASN A 93 -15.35 4.34 29.94
CA ASN A 93 -14.01 3.83 29.76
C ASN A 93 -13.92 3.04 28.43
N PHE A 94 -13.27 3.63 27.44
CA PHE A 94 -13.13 3.04 26.10
C PHE A 94 -12.41 1.68 26.08
N GLU A 95 -11.61 1.35 27.09
CA GLU A 95 -10.85 0.09 27.15
C GLU A 95 -11.68 -1.06 27.74
N THR A 96 -12.63 -0.75 28.62
CA THR A 96 -13.38 -1.77 29.38
C THR A 96 -14.86 -1.84 29.03
N SER A 97 -15.41 -0.79 28.40
CA SER A 97 -16.82 -0.71 28.05
C SER A 97 -17.13 -1.48 26.75
N ASP A 98 -18.28 -2.16 26.71
CA ASP A 98 -18.80 -2.75 25.47
C ASP A 98 -19.33 -1.65 24.56
N LEU A 99 -18.42 -1.10 23.74
CA LEU A 99 -18.71 -0.01 22.82
C LEU A 99 -19.81 -0.38 21.83
N LYS A 100 -19.92 -1.64 21.41
CA LYS A 100 -20.92 -2.04 20.41
C LYS A 100 -22.34 -1.95 20.99
N LYS A 101 -22.50 -2.33 22.25
CA LYS A 101 -23.76 -2.15 22.97
C LYS A 101 -24.03 -0.67 23.26
N LEU A 102 -23.00 0.08 23.64
CA LEU A 102 -23.12 1.48 24.06
C LEU A 102 -23.44 2.41 22.89
N PHE A 103 -22.92 2.11 21.70
CA PHE A 103 -23.17 2.83 20.45
C PHE A 103 -24.32 2.24 19.63
N GLY A 104 -24.78 1.02 19.90
CA GLY A 104 -25.78 0.33 19.09
C GLY A 104 -27.12 1.05 18.98
N ASP A 105 -27.49 1.80 20.02
CA ASP A 105 -28.75 2.54 20.12
C ASP A 105 -28.59 4.05 19.89
N GLN A 106 -27.40 4.53 19.47
CA GLN A 106 -27.15 5.96 19.30
C GLN A 106 -27.52 6.45 17.90
N ASP A 107 -27.95 7.71 17.84
CA ASP A 107 -28.15 8.41 16.59
C ASP A 107 -26.79 8.84 16.00
N PHE A 108 -26.55 8.46 14.75
CA PHE A 108 -25.34 8.79 14.02
C PHE A 108 -25.64 9.74 12.88
N LEU A 109 -24.90 10.85 12.83
CA LEU A 109 -24.92 11.76 11.69
C LEU A 109 -23.85 11.31 10.68
N PRO A 110 -24.21 11.06 9.40
CA PRO A 110 -23.22 10.73 8.38
C PRO A 110 -22.30 11.92 8.10
N ILE A 111 -20.99 11.67 8.13
CA ILE A 111 -19.96 12.67 7.82
C ILE A 111 -19.51 12.53 6.37
N GLY A 112 -19.43 11.29 5.87
CA GLY A 112 -19.03 11.08 4.50
C GLY A 112 -18.58 9.66 4.17
N GLU A 113 -18.11 9.50 2.94
CA GLU A 113 -17.66 8.23 2.40
C GLU A 113 -16.28 8.38 1.74
N ALA A 114 -15.42 7.40 1.97
CA ALA A 114 -14.18 7.20 1.25
C ALA A 114 -14.36 5.99 0.32
N LYS A 115 -14.51 6.23 -0.98
CA LYS A 115 -14.54 5.17 -2.00
C LYS A 115 -13.12 4.79 -2.39
N ARG A 116 -12.83 3.49 -2.46
CA ARG A 116 -11.47 2.97 -2.71
C ARG A 116 -11.46 1.90 -3.80
N ILE A 117 -10.36 1.85 -4.55
CA ILE A 117 -10.00 0.70 -5.38
C ILE A 117 -9.01 -0.14 -4.57
N PRO A 118 -9.32 -1.41 -4.24
CA PRO A 118 -8.42 -2.30 -3.52
C PRO A 118 -7.05 -2.39 -4.19
N TRP A 119 -5.98 -2.50 -3.40
CA TRP A 119 -4.61 -2.50 -3.93
C TRP A 119 -4.38 -3.53 -5.04
N SER A 120 -4.95 -4.74 -4.88
CA SER A 120 -4.86 -5.83 -5.84
C SER A 120 -5.38 -5.43 -7.22
N LYS A 121 -6.55 -4.77 -7.29
CA LYS A 121 -7.13 -4.21 -8.51
C LYS A 121 -6.34 -3.02 -9.02
N PHE A 122 -6.04 -2.06 -8.14
CA PHE A 122 -5.30 -0.83 -8.48
C PHE A 122 -4.00 -1.15 -9.20
N ARG A 123 -3.22 -2.10 -8.66
CA ARG A 123 -1.96 -2.55 -9.26
C ARG A 123 -2.15 -3.14 -10.66
N ILE A 124 -3.19 -3.94 -10.87
CA ILE A 124 -3.47 -4.54 -12.18
C ILE A 124 -3.80 -3.45 -13.19
N TYR A 125 -4.69 -2.52 -12.83
CA TYR A 125 -5.15 -1.46 -13.72
C TYR A 125 -4.01 -0.49 -14.08
N TYR A 126 -3.28 -0.01 -13.07
CA TYR A 126 -2.16 0.91 -13.25
C TYR A 126 -1.05 0.32 -14.14
N ASN A 127 -0.65 -0.93 -13.90
CA ASN A 127 0.38 -1.58 -14.72
C ASN A 127 -0.12 -1.89 -16.14
N ALA A 128 -1.39 -2.25 -16.30
CA ALA A 128 -1.98 -2.47 -17.62
C ALA A 128 -1.97 -1.18 -18.44
N LEU A 129 -2.42 -0.06 -17.86
CA LEU A 129 -2.37 1.26 -18.47
C LEU A 129 -0.95 1.63 -18.91
N GLY A 130 0.03 1.40 -18.03
CA GLY A 130 1.42 1.70 -18.33
C GLY A 130 1.99 0.90 -19.49
N SER A 131 1.53 -0.33 -19.70
CA SER A 131 2.02 -1.17 -20.79
C SER A 131 1.70 -0.63 -22.19
N TYR A 132 0.62 0.15 -22.32
CA TYR A 132 0.24 0.83 -23.57
C TYR A 132 1.11 2.06 -23.88
N LEU A 133 1.84 2.59 -22.89
CA LEU A 133 2.67 3.78 -23.04
C LEU A 133 4.14 3.44 -23.32
N HIS A 134 4.45 2.16 -23.55
CA HIS A 134 5.78 1.68 -23.86
C HIS A 134 5.84 1.04 -25.25
N LEU A 135 6.88 1.37 -26.01
CA LEU A 135 7.18 0.68 -27.25
C LEU A 135 7.55 -0.78 -26.95
N GLN A 136 6.84 -1.70 -27.59
CA GLN A 136 7.19 -3.11 -27.55
C GLN A 136 8.44 -3.38 -28.38
N LYS A 137 9.15 -4.48 -28.09
CA LYS A 137 10.40 -4.86 -28.80
C LYS A 137 10.19 -5.12 -30.29
N ASP A 138 8.99 -5.53 -30.67
CA ASP A 138 8.55 -5.70 -32.06
C ASP A 138 8.06 -4.39 -32.70
N LYS A 139 8.22 -3.26 -32.00
CA LYS A 139 7.83 -1.89 -32.39
C LYS A 139 6.33 -1.69 -32.64
N ARG A 140 5.47 -2.61 -32.17
CA ARG A 140 4.00 -2.48 -32.31
C ARG A 140 3.35 -2.19 -30.96
N THR A 141 2.78 -1.00 -30.80
CA THR A 141 1.96 -0.66 -29.64
C THR A 141 0.52 -1.05 -29.94
N LYS A 142 0.02 -2.12 -29.31
CA LYS A 142 -1.40 -2.50 -29.48
C LYS A 142 -2.28 -1.47 -28.77
N PRO A 143 -3.33 -0.94 -29.42
CA PRO A 143 -4.24 -0.03 -28.75
C PRO A 143 -4.96 -0.74 -27.59
N PRO A 144 -5.30 -0.01 -26.51
CA PRO A 144 -6.14 -0.54 -25.45
C PRO A 144 -7.53 -0.87 -25.97
N ARG A 145 -8.15 -1.89 -25.36
CA ARG A 145 -9.54 -2.26 -25.65
C ARG A 145 -10.49 -1.27 -24.98
N VAL A 146 -11.51 -0.81 -25.71
CA VAL A 146 -12.49 0.17 -25.23
C VAL A 146 -13.18 -0.31 -23.95
N GLU A 147 -13.54 -1.59 -23.87
CA GLU A 147 -14.26 -2.16 -22.72
C GLU A 147 -13.41 -2.07 -21.44
N LYS A 148 -12.09 -2.21 -21.56
CA LYS A 148 -11.18 -2.06 -20.42
C LYS A 148 -11.08 -0.61 -19.96
N LEU A 149 -10.99 0.33 -20.90
CA LEU A 149 -10.93 1.75 -20.56
C LEU A 149 -12.22 2.19 -19.87
N GLN A 150 -13.38 1.74 -20.34
CA GLN A 150 -14.68 2.02 -19.73
C GLN A 150 -14.80 1.43 -18.32
N LEU A 151 -14.32 0.20 -18.10
CA LEU A 151 -14.24 -0.38 -16.76
C LEU A 151 -13.43 0.49 -15.80
N TRP A 152 -12.25 0.95 -16.22
CA TRP A 152 -11.38 1.76 -15.38
C TRP A 152 -11.93 3.16 -15.12
N ILE A 153 -12.63 3.74 -16.09
CA ILE A 153 -13.40 4.98 -15.91
C ILE A 153 -14.44 4.77 -14.80
N SER A 154 -15.26 3.71 -14.87
CA SER A 154 -16.29 3.44 -13.87
C SER A 154 -15.73 3.32 -12.44
N GLU A 155 -14.60 2.62 -12.27
CA GLU A 155 -13.97 2.45 -10.95
C GLU A 155 -13.40 3.80 -10.43
N LEU A 156 -12.81 4.62 -11.31
CA LEU A 156 -12.31 5.95 -10.95
C LEU A 156 -13.44 6.96 -10.68
N GLU A 157 -14.58 6.83 -11.35
CA GLU A 157 -15.77 7.62 -11.07
C GLU A 157 -16.34 7.32 -9.70
N GLU A 158 -16.38 6.04 -9.32
CA GLU A 158 -16.75 5.66 -7.96
C GLU A 158 -15.83 6.34 -6.95
N VAL A 159 -14.51 6.31 -7.17
CA VAL A 159 -13.55 7.04 -6.32
C VAL A 159 -13.82 8.55 -6.30
N ALA A 160 -14.16 9.15 -7.44
CA ALA A 160 -14.47 10.58 -7.55
C ALA A 160 -15.70 11.00 -6.73
N THR A 161 -16.62 10.07 -6.42
CA THR A 161 -17.78 10.34 -5.55
C THR A 161 -17.45 10.42 -4.06
N SER A 162 -16.20 10.12 -3.66
CA SER A 162 -15.78 10.25 -2.26
C SER A 162 -16.03 11.66 -1.74
N THR A 163 -16.52 11.76 -0.50
CA THR A 163 -16.72 13.04 0.18
C THR A 163 -15.61 13.36 1.19
N LEU A 164 -14.79 12.36 1.53
CA LEU A 164 -13.57 12.55 2.32
C LEU A 164 -12.44 11.60 1.90
N ILE A 165 -11.21 11.91 2.34
CA ILE A 165 -10.07 10.99 2.30
C ILE A 165 -9.74 10.59 3.73
N ALA A 166 -9.94 9.30 4.06
CA ALA A 166 -9.61 8.76 5.37
C ALA A 166 -8.17 8.20 5.41
N ALA A 167 -7.47 8.48 6.50
CA ALA A 167 -6.14 7.96 6.78
C ALA A 167 -6.01 7.68 8.28
N ALA A 168 -5.95 6.40 8.67
CA ALA A 168 -5.63 6.05 10.04
C ALA A 168 -4.13 6.24 10.28
N LYS A 169 -3.78 7.10 11.23
CA LYS A 169 -2.39 7.48 11.52
C LYS A 169 -1.78 6.67 12.67
N ASP A 170 -2.21 5.42 12.84
CA ASP A 170 -1.62 4.49 13.80
C ASP A 170 -0.35 3.86 13.22
N ILE A 171 0.69 4.67 13.15
CA ILE A 171 1.99 4.31 12.61
C ILE A 171 3.09 4.81 13.54
N ALA A 172 4.02 3.89 13.83
CA ALA A 172 5.28 4.18 14.50
C ALA A 172 6.44 4.00 13.53
N THR A 173 7.57 4.65 13.82
CA THR A 173 8.80 4.51 13.03
C THR A 173 9.95 4.10 13.93
N SER A 174 10.81 3.21 13.43
CA SER A 174 12.04 2.80 14.09
C SER A 174 13.22 2.82 13.11
N LYS A 175 14.42 2.48 13.58
CA LYS A 175 15.63 2.45 12.74
C LYS A 175 16.22 1.05 12.67
N CYS A 176 16.47 0.59 11.45
CA CYS A 176 17.26 -0.60 11.19
C CYS A 176 18.73 -0.36 11.56
N SER A 177 19.48 -1.44 11.84
CA SER A 177 20.92 -1.37 12.11
C SER A 177 21.73 -0.85 10.92
N CYS A 178 21.17 -0.85 9.71
CA CYS A 178 21.79 -0.23 8.53
C CYS A 178 21.42 1.26 8.34
N GLY A 179 20.71 1.86 9.29
CA GLY A 179 20.29 3.26 9.26
C GLY A 179 18.98 3.54 8.50
N GLN A 180 18.44 2.55 7.78
CA GLN A 180 17.14 2.68 7.11
C GLN A 180 16.00 2.80 8.13
N VAL A 181 15.07 3.73 7.90
CA VAL A 181 13.86 3.84 8.72
C VAL A 181 12.93 2.66 8.41
N LEU A 182 12.35 2.11 9.47
CA LEU A 182 11.35 1.06 9.44
C LEU A 182 10.02 1.68 9.84
N ILE A 183 8.96 1.36 9.11
CA ILE A 183 7.61 1.83 9.42
C ILE A 183 6.84 0.63 9.98
N LEU A 184 6.16 0.83 11.10
CA LEU A 184 5.41 -0.17 11.83
C LEU A 184 3.92 0.20 11.78
N GLY A 185 3.11 -0.65 11.14
CA GLY A 185 1.65 -0.58 11.25
C GLY A 185 1.15 -1.29 12.52
N PRO A 186 -0.16 -1.30 12.79
CA PRO A 186 -0.72 -1.84 14.04
C PRO A 186 -0.31 -3.29 14.32
N ALA A 187 -0.31 -4.16 13.30
CA ALA A 187 0.10 -5.56 13.45
C ALA A 187 1.60 -5.73 13.73
N GLU A 188 2.44 -4.88 13.13
CA GLU A 188 3.87 -4.83 13.42
C GLU A 188 4.14 -4.28 14.83
N GLN A 189 3.41 -3.22 15.24
CA GLN A 189 3.49 -2.62 16.58
C GLN A 189 3.05 -3.60 17.68
N ALA A 190 2.04 -4.44 17.43
CA ALA A 190 1.58 -5.49 18.33
C ALA A 190 2.55 -6.69 18.45
N GLY A 191 3.55 -6.77 17.56
CA GLY A 191 4.48 -7.90 17.50
C GLY A 191 3.87 -9.17 16.87
N ASP A 192 2.74 -9.05 16.17
CA ASP A 192 2.10 -10.16 15.48
C ASP A 192 2.73 -10.45 14.11
N LYS A 193 3.42 -9.46 13.55
CA LYS A 193 4.08 -9.55 12.25
C LYS A 193 5.50 -9.01 12.28
N ALA A 194 6.41 -9.73 11.63
CA ALA A 194 7.80 -9.33 11.51
C ALA A 194 7.98 -8.14 10.55
N ILE A 195 8.88 -7.24 10.92
CA ILE A 195 9.27 -6.05 10.15
C ILE A 195 10.55 -6.38 9.38
N PHE A 196 10.55 -6.18 8.07
CA PHE A 196 11.72 -6.43 7.23
C PHE A 196 12.32 -5.11 6.75
N CYS A 197 13.63 -4.98 6.82
CA CYS A 197 14.32 -3.84 6.25
C CYS A 197 14.09 -3.78 4.74
N PRO A 198 13.64 -2.62 4.18
CA PRO A 198 13.34 -2.50 2.76
C PRO A 198 14.59 -2.60 1.86
N SER A 199 15.77 -2.32 2.41
CA SER A 199 17.03 -2.48 1.70
C SER A 199 17.33 -3.96 1.44
N THR A 200 17.31 -4.37 0.18
CA THR A 200 17.61 -5.75 -0.24
C THR A 200 19.02 -6.21 0.13
N LYS A 201 19.95 -5.26 0.35
CA LYS A 201 21.32 -5.53 0.81
C LYS A 201 21.40 -5.79 2.32
N CYS A 202 20.44 -5.30 3.10
CA CYS A 202 20.37 -5.57 4.55
C CYS A 202 19.37 -6.68 4.83
N ASN A 203 18.10 -6.44 4.49
CA ASN A 203 16.98 -7.35 4.64
C ASN A 203 16.88 -8.00 6.05
N ALA A 204 17.38 -7.29 7.07
CA ALA A 204 17.27 -7.72 8.46
C ALA A 204 15.81 -7.72 8.89
N SER A 205 15.46 -8.70 9.73
CA SER A 205 14.12 -8.89 10.28
C SER A 205 14.07 -8.50 11.74
N TYR A 206 12.97 -7.86 12.13
CA TYR A 206 12.70 -7.36 13.48
C TYR A 206 11.31 -7.77 13.92
N ILE A 207 11.07 -7.76 15.23
CA ILE A 207 9.75 -7.92 15.85
C ILE A 207 9.59 -6.84 16.92
N ALA A 208 8.39 -6.27 17.07
CA ALA A 208 8.15 -5.32 18.15
C ALA A 208 8.08 -6.04 19.51
N ILE A 209 8.54 -5.35 20.55
CA ILE A 209 8.39 -5.82 21.93
C ILE A 209 6.92 -5.67 22.33
N LYS A 210 6.29 -6.78 22.72
CA LYS A 210 4.87 -6.79 23.11
C LYS A 210 4.64 -5.88 24.31
N ASN A 211 3.58 -5.07 24.24
CA ASN A 211 3.17 -4.12 25.29
C ASN A 211 4.21 -3.03 25.61
N ASP A 212 5.15 -2.74 24.70
CA ASP A 212 6.08 -1.64 24.87
C ASP A 212 5.48 -0.31 24.36
N PRO A 213 5.24 0.69 25.21
CA PRO A 213 4.62 1.96 24.80
C PRO A 213 5.54 2.79 23.89
N GLU A 214 6.84 2.50 23.86
CA GLU A 214 7.81 3.13 22.96
C GLU A 214 7.93 2.41 21.60
N HIS A 215 7.19 1.31 21.40
CA HIS A 215 7.20 0.49 20.19
C HIS A 215 8.63 0.09 19.76
N ARG A 216 9.50 -0.23 20.73
CA ARG A 216 10.86 -0.68 20.45
C ARG A 216 10.83 -2.04 19.75
N ILE A 217 11.86 -2.26 18.95
CA ILE A 217 12.01 -3.46 18.13
C ILE A 217 13.23 -4.26 18.55
N GLU A 218 13.08 -5.58 18.49
CA GLU A 218 14.16 -6.53 18.67
C GLU A 218 14.51 -7.18 17.33
N LYS A 219 15.81 -7.31 17.08
CA LYS A 219 16.28 -7.98 15.87
C LYS A 219 16.08 -9.47 16.01
N ILE A 220 15.38 -10.09 15.06
CA ILE A 220 15.23 -11.53 15.01
C ILE A 220 16.58 -12.14 14.61
N PRO A 221 17.17 -13.04 15.42
CA PRO A 221 18.41 -13.71 15.06
C PRO A 221 18.23 -14.50 13.76
N ALA A 222 19.06 -14.16 12.76
CA ALA A 222 19.03 -14.81 11.47
C ALA A 222 20.43 -14.83 10.84
N VAL A 223 20.74 -15.92 10.14
CA VAL A 223 21.92 -16.05 9.30
C VAL A 223 21.60 -15.44 7.94
N GLY A 224 22.34 -14.42 7.54
CA GLY A 224 22.15 -13.79 6.24
C GLY A 224 22.97 -14.50 5.15
N LEU A 225 22.31 -15.11 4.17
CA LEU A 225 22.98 -15.65 2.98
C LEU A 225 22.89 -14.66 1.83
N ARG A 226 24.02 -14.44 1.14
CA ARG A 226 24.05 -13.58 -0.05
C ARG A 226 23.58 -14.37 -1.27
N CYS A 227 22.50 -13.90 -1.90
CA CYS A 227 22.00 -14.45 -3.16
C CYS A 227 22.90 -14.04 -4.34
N LYS A 228 22.83 -14.75 -5.47
CA LYS A 228 23.48 -14.37 -6.74
C LYS A 228 23.08 -12.97 -7.22
N CYS A 229 21.88 -12.51 -6.90
CA CYS A 229 21.44 -11.13 -7.19
C CYS A 229 21.97 -10.10 -6.18
N THR A 230 22.93 -10.47 -5.33
CA THR A 230 23.54 -9.68 -4.23
C THR A 230 22.63 -9.35 -3.04
N ALA A 231 21.33 -9.65 -3.12
CA ALA A 231 20.42 -9.48 -1.99
C ALA A 231 20.76 -10.42 -0.82
N MET A 232 20.57 -9.93 0.41
CA MET A 232 20.68 -10.73 1.61
C MET A 232 19.37 -11.49 1.86
N VAL A 233 19.48 -12.78 2.14
CA VAL A 233 18.36 -13.67 2.43
C VAL A 233 18.50 -14.12 3.89
N PRO A 234 17.63 -13.67 4.81
CA PRO A 234 17.68 -14.08 6.20
C PRO A 234 17.17 -15.52 6.34
N PHE A 235 17.93 -16.36 7.03
CA PHE A 235 17.54 -17.69 7.46
C PHE A 235 17.41 -17.70 8.98
N ALA A 236 16.26 -18.15 9.47
CA ALA A 236 16.15 -18.50 10.88
C ALA A 236 17.11 -19.67 11.17
N PRO A 237 17.85 -19.68 12.30
CA PRO A 237 18.84 -20.72 12.59
C PRO A 237 18.26 -22.15 12.53
N ASP A 238 17.01 -22.33 12.94
CA ASP A 238 16.27 -23.60 12.91
C ASP A 238 15.84 -24.04 11.49
N LYS A 239 15.92 -23.13 10.51
CA LYS A 239 15.51 -23.37 9.11
C LYS A 239 16.66 -23.29 8.11
N LEU A 240 17.91 -23.28 8.58
CA LEU A 240 19.10 -23.12 7.74
C LEU A 240 19.16 -24.13 6.57
N LEU A 241 18.74 -25.37 6.82
CA LEU A 241 18.78 -26.46 5.84
C LEU A 241 17.58 -26.49 4.88
N LYS A 242 16.54 -25.67 5.12
CA LYS A 242 15.37 -25.62 4.25
C LYS A 242 15.59 -24.63 3.11
N PRO A 243 15.24 -24.97 1.86
CA PRO A 243 15.28 -24.00 0.77
C PRO A 243 14.37 -22.81 1.07
N THR A 244 14.92 -21.61 0.88
CA THR A 244 14.19 -20.34 0.97
C THR A 244 14.24 -19.62 -0.38
N VAL A 245 13.23 -18.79 -0.65
CA VAL A 245 13.15 -18.00 -1.88
C VAL A 245 13.73 -16.61 -1.63
N CYS A 246 14.65 -16.16 -2.49
CA CYS A 246 15.17 -14.80 -2.43
C CYS A 246 14.00 -13.80 -2.62
N PRO A 247 13.81 -12.82 -1.71
CA PRO A 247 12.69 -11.89 -1.82
C PRO A 247 12.79 -10.98 -3.05
N ASN A 248 14.02 -10.73 -3.51
CA ASN A 248 14.32 -9.90 -4.68
C ASN A 248 14.12 -10.66 -6.01
N CYS A 249 14.95 -11.65 -6.32
CA CYS A 249 14.95 -12.32 -7.63
C CYS A 249 14.16 -13.64 -7.71
N LYS A 250 13.54 -14.07 -6.60
CA LYS A 250 12.78 -15.33 -6.49
C LYS A 250 13.58 -16.62 -6.73
N ALA A 251 14.91 -16.55 -6.82
CA ALA A 251 15.76 -17.74 -6.87
C ALA A 251 15.69 -18.52 -5.56
N SER A 252 15.72 -19.86 -5.65
CA SER A 252 15.88 -20.72 -4.47
C SER A 252 17.32 -20.60 -3.94
N VAL A 253 17.45 -20.36 -2.64
CA VAL A 253 18.71 -20.28 -1.90
C VAL A 253 18.70 -21.35 -0.83
N ARG A 254 19.81 -22.07 -0.68
CA ARG A 254 20.00 -23.15 0.29
C ARG A 254 21.32 -22.91 1.02
N ALA A 255 21.33 -23.11 2.34
CA ALA A 255 22.59 -23.20 3.07
C ALA A 255 23.17 -24.61 2.91
N HIS A 256 24.49 -24.68 2.84
CA HIS A 256 25.24 -25.93 2.97
C HIS A 256 26.12 -25.82 4.20
N ILE A 257 26.05 -26.81 5.09
CA ILE A 257 26.94 -26.91 6.24
C ILE A 257 28.10 -27.80 5.80
N GLY A 258 29.29 -27.22 5.73
CA GLY A 258 30.54 -27.97 5.60
C GLY A 258 31.12 -28.20 6.99
N ALA A 259 31.51 -29.43 7.30
CA ALA A 259 32.32 -29.74 8.46
C ALA A 259 33.75 -29.99 7.97
N ASP A 260 34.68 -29.11 8.33
CA ASP A 260 36.09 -29.38 8.16
C ASP A 260 36.56 -30.16 9.38
N VAL A 261 36.82 -31.46 9.19
CA VAL A 261 37.44 -32.30 10.22
C VAL A 261 38.94 -31.96 10.18
N MET A 262 39.44 -31.36 11.27
CA MET A 262 40.88 -31.21 11.51
C MET A 262 41.49 -32.53 11.95
#